data_AF-A0A094CK87-F1
#
_entry.id   AF-A0A094CK87-F1
#
_cell.length_a   1.000
_cell.length_b   1.000
_cell.length_c   1.000
_cell.angle_alpha   90.00
_cell.angle_beta   90.00
_cell.angle_gamma   90.00
#
_symmetry.space_group_name_H-M   'P 1'
#
loop_
_entity.id
_entity.type
_entity.pdbx_description
1 polymer ?
#
loop_
_entity_poly.entity_id
_entity_poly.type
_entity_poly.pdbx_seq_one_letter_code
_entity_poly.pdbx_strand_id
1 'polypeptide(L)'
;MDGNWMELITAIEATLDKVIPRFIGILEETVEASSLVSQYLYLDAAAYYAHNEMEIGIWRVDHHEMKDEVYRREYAKLFKGSKPAEEWDDRLKLYGVGTKLMYSSRVPKGTKLRPQILQDLQDLIEKYGGKHIDSATTERTNSAAVDDTAVDGTSSAVIG
;
A
#
# COMPACT_ATOMS: atom_id res chain seq x y z
N MET A 1 -21.61 19.28 -6.11
CA MET A 1 -22.06 18.29 -5.09
C MET A 1 -21.05 18.43 -3.97
N ASP A 2 -21.29 19.40 -3.08
CA ASP A 2 -20.22 19.96 -2.26
C ASP A 2 -20.45 19.51 -0.82
N GLY A 3 -20.17 18.23 -0.58
CA GLY A 3 -20.10 17.73 0.78
C GLY A 3 -18.74 18.10 1.35
N ASN A 4 -18.74 18.74 2.52
CA ASN A 4 -17.54 18.92 3.31
C ASN A 4 -17.14 17.54 3.86
N TRP A 5 -16.00 16.99 3.44
CA TRP A 5 -15.55 15.62 3.78
C TRP A 5 -14.17 15.63 4.44
N MET A 6 -14.00 16.47 5.47
CA MET A 6 -12.72 16.58 6.17
C MET A 6 -12.18 15.24 6.66
N GLU A 7 -13.01 14.33 7.16
CA GLU A 7 -12.53 13.01 7.62
C GLU A 7 -11.90 12.16 6.50
N LEU A 8 -12.51 12.16 5.31
CA LEU A 8 -11.96 11.45 4.15
C LEU A 8 -10.71 12.13 3.63
N ILE A 9 -10.70 13.46 3.59
CA ILE A 9 -9.53 14.26 3.20
C ILE A 9 -8.37 13.95 4.15
N THR A 10 -8.60 14.03 5.46
CA THR A 10 -7.62 13.69 6.50
C THR A 10 -7.10 12.26 6.35
N ALA A 11 -7.97 11.29 6.05
CA ALA A 11 -7.55 9.90 5.85
C ALA A 11 -6.67 9.73 4.59
N ILE A 12 -7.02 10.41 3.48
CA ILE A 12 -6.21 10.42 2.25
C ILE A 12 -4.84 11.06 2.54
N GLU A 13 -4.82 12.22 3.18
CA GLU A 13 -3.59 12.94 3.54
C GLU A 13 -2.70 12.09 4.45
N ALA A 14 -3.28 11.48 5.50
CA ALA A 14 -2.55 10.57 6.38
C ALA A 14 -2.03 9.33 5.65
N THR A 15 -2.75 8.84 4.64
CA THR A 15 -2.29 7.72 3.81
C THR A 15 -1.10 8.15 2.96
N LEU A 16 -1.17 9.29 2.28
CA LEU A 16 -0.07 9.80 1.46
C LEU A 16 1.19 10.13 2.29
N ASP A 17 1.00 10.62 3.51
CA ASP A 17 2.08 10.92 4.45
C ASP A 17 2.76 9.66 5.00
N LYS A 18 1.96 8.65 5.37
CA LYS A 18 2.46 7.45 6.08
C LYS A 18 2.78 6.28 5.16
N VAL A 19 2.18 6.22 3.98
CA VAL A 19 2.35 5.12 3.02
C VAL A 19 3.24 5.60 1.90
N ILE A 20 4.52 5.22 1.93
CA ILE A 20 5.46 5.50 0.84
C ILE A 20 5.09 4.60 -0.35
N PRO A 21 4.64 5.15 -1.49
CA PRO A 21 4.41 4.36 -2.69
C PRO A 21 5.77 3.92 -3.23
N ARG A 22 6.09 2.62 -3.12
CA ARG A 22 7.32 2.07 -3.70
C ARG A 22 7.10 1.80 -5.19
N PHE A 23 8.04 2.24 -6.02
CA PHE A 23 8.06 1.89 -7.44
C PHE A 23 8.17 0.36 -7.55
N ILE A 24 7.19 -0.25 -8.20
CA ILE A 24 7.11 -1.70 -8.34
C ILE A 24 8.07 -2.09 -9.48
N GLY A 25 8.84 -3.16 -9.28
CA GLY A 25 9.86 -3.62 -10.22
C GLY A 25 9.32 -3.88 -11.63
N ILE A 26 10.24 -4.01 -12.60
CA ILE A 26 9.93 -4.24 -14.02
C ILE A 26 8.95 -5.43 -14.14
N LEU A 27 7.87 -5.21 -14.89
CA LEU A 27 6.92 -6.24 -15.29
C LEU A 27 7.64 -7.23 -16.22
N GLU A 28 8.08 -8.36 -15.69
CA GLU A 28 8.59 -9.47 -16.50
C GLU A 28 7.47 -10.47 -16.83
N GLU A 29 7.55 -10.94 -18.08
CA GLU A 29 6.74 -11.95 -18.80
C GLU A 29 5.38 -11.53 -19.39
N THR A 30 5.42 -11.35 -20.71
CA THR A 30 4.24 -11.45 -21.59
C THR A 30 3.91 -12.93 -21.79
N VAL A 31 2.68 -13.33 -21.46
CA VAL A 31 2.19 -14.69 -21.70
C VAL A 31 1.58 -14.76 -23.11
N GLU A 32 2.08 -15.66 -23.96
CA GLU A 32 1.49 -15.95 -25.26
C GLU A 32 0.05 -16.50 -25.10
N ALA A 33 -0.89 -15.90 -25.82
CA ALA A 33 -2.30 -16.28 -25.78
C ALA A 33 -2.52 -17.69 -26.37
N SER A 34 -2.88 -18.65 -25.52
CA SER A 34 -3.31 -19.99 -25.92
C SER A 34 -4.68 -19.96 -26.63
N SER A 35 -4.79 -20.68 -27.74
CA SER A 35 -5.91 -20.65 -28.72
C SER A 35 -7.20 -21.34 -28.28
N LEU A 36 -7.38 -21.65 -26.99
CA LEU A 36 -8.53 -22.40 -26.46
C LEU A 36 -9.43 -21.60 -25.49
N VAL A 37 -9.17 -20.30 -25.31
CA VAL A 37 -9.97 -19.46 -24.41
C VAL A 37 -11.31 -19.12 -25.08
N SER A 38 -12.42 -19.62 -24.51
CA SER A 38 -13.77 -19.10 -24.73
C SER A 38 -13.70 -17.57 -24.78
N GLN A 39 -14.00 -16.97 -25.92
CA GLN A 39 -13.66 -15.58 -26.23
C GLN A 39 -14.54 -14.62 -25.42
N TYR A 40 -14.14 -14.31 -24.19
CA TYR A 40 -14.75 -13.23 -23.40
C TYR A 40 -14.35 -11.89 -24.00
N LEU A 41 -15.34 -11.07 -24.36
CA LEU A 41 -15.13 -9.74 -24.90
C LEU A 41 -15.10 -8.73 -23.74
N TYR A 42 -13.95 -8.10 -23.53
CA TYR A 42 -13.81 -6.97 -22.61
C TYR A 42 -14.12 -5.66 -23.36
N LEU A 43 -15.06 -4.88 -22.83
CA LEU A 43 -15.45 -3.56 -23.34
C LEU A 43 -15.03 -2.47 -22.34
N ASP A 44 -14.87 -1.23 -22.82
CA ASP A 44 -14.49 -0.07 -22.00
C ASP A 44 -13.19 -0.23 -21.20
N ALA A 45 -12.16 -0.78 -21.85
CA ALA A 45 -10.85 -0.99 -21.24
C ALA A 45 -10.13 0.34 -20.93
N ALA A 46 -9.87 0.59 -19.65
CA ALA A 46 -8.97 1.63 -19.19
C ALA A 46 -7.55 1.05 -19.04
N ALA A 47 -6.91 0.71 -20.16
CA ALA A 47 -5.61 0.03 -20.16
C ALA A 47 -4.45 0.97 -19.82
N TYR A 48 -3.58 0.53 -18.90
CA TYR A 48 -2.31 1.20 -18.57
C TYR A 48 -1.30 0.16 -18.05
N TYR A 49 -0.01 0.45 -18.17
CA TYR A 49 1.04 -0.37 -17.56
C TYR A 49 1.06 -0.16 -16.05
N ALA A 50 0.73 -1.18 -15.29
CA ALA A 50 0.73 -1.16 -13.84
C ALA A 50 0.96 -2.54 -13.26
N HIS A 51 1.05 -2.60 -11.94
CA HIS A 51 1.10 -3.86 -11.21
C HIS A 51 -0.14 -4.71 -11.50
N ASN A 52 0.08 -5.99 -11.80
CA ASN A 52 -0.99 -6.91 -12.18
C ASN A 52 -2.08 -7.03 -11.10
N GLU A 53 -1.72 -6.85 -9.83
CA GLU A 53 -2.65 -6.84 -8.70
C GLU A 53 -3.64 -5.67 -8.72
N MET A 54 -3.34 -4.60 -9.48
CA MET A 54 -4.26 -3.47 -9.67
C MET A 54 -5.56 -3.91 -10.36
N GLU A 55 -5.45 -4.77 -11.38
CA GLU A 55 -6.62 -5.29 -12.12
C GLU A 55 -7.55 -6.07 -11.20
N ILE A 56 -7.00 -6.96 -10.36
CA ILE A 56 -7.80 -7.74 -9.43
C ILE A 56 -8.29 -6.94 -8.22
N GLY A 57 -7.71 -5.77 -7.93
CA GLY A 57 -8.23 -4.80 -6.97
C GLY A 57 -9.59 -4.24 -7.38
N ILE A 58 -9.82 -4.04 -8.68
CA ILE A 58 -11.09 -3.56 -9.27
C ILE A 58 -12.23 -4.54 -8.97
N TRP A 59 -11.94 -5.85 -8.92
CA TRP A 59 -12.92 -6.90 -8.68
C TRP A 59 -13.52 -6.87 -7.27
N ARG A 60 -12.90 -6.13 -6.34
CA ARG A 60 -13.42 -5.96 -4.97
C ARG A 60 -14.58 -4.97 -4.87
N VAL A 61 -14.93 -4.28 -5.95
CA VAL A 61 -16.04 -3.32 -5.97
C VAL A 61 -17.36 -4.04 -6.26
N ASP A 62 -18.38 -3.73 -5.48
CA ASP A 62 -19.67 -4.45 -5.46
C ASP A 62 -20.37 -4.53 -6.84
N HIS A 63 -20.16 -3.56 -7.74
CA HIS A 63 -20.84 -3.51 -9.03
C HIS A 63 -20.21 -4.41 -10.12
N HIS A 64 -19.04 -5.02 -9.86
CA HIS A 64 -18.39 -5.94 -10.80
C HIS A 64 -18.81 -7.40 -10.61
N GLU A 65 -19.60 -7.73 -9.58
CA GLU A 65 -20.07 -9.10 -9.28
C GLU A 65 -18.95 -10.17 -9.15
N MET A 66 -17.69 -9.74 -9.00
CA MET A 66 -16.49 -10.60 -8.90
C MET A 66 -15.84 -10.57 -7.51
N LYS A 67 -16.61 -10.19 -6.48
CA LYS A 67 -16.10 -10.01 -5.12
C LYS A 67 -15.70 -11.33 -4.44
N ASP A 68 -16.26 -12.44 -4.90
CA ASP A 68 -15.96 -13.77 -4.36
C ASP A 68 -14.47 -14.09 -4.46
N GLU A 69 -13.93 -14.68 -3.40
CA GLU A 69 -12.53 -15.08 -3.32
C GLU A 69 -12.15 -16.12 -4.38
N VAL A 70 -13.12 -16.90 -4.88
CA VAL A 70 -12.89 -17.91 -5.92
C VAL A 70 -12.19 -17.31 -7.15
N TYR A 71 -12.62 -16.13 -7.60
CA TYR A 71 -12.02 -15.47 -8.78
C TYR A 71 -10.57 -15.10 -8.54
N ARG A 72 -10.29 -14.54 -7.37
CA ARG A 72 -8.93 -14.16 -6.95
C ARG A 72 -8.03 -15.39 -6.78
N ARG A 73 -8.58 -16.50 -6.27
CA ARG A 73 -7.84 -17.77 -6.13
C ARG A 73 -7.50 -18.40 -7.48
N GLU A 74 -8.42 -18.39 -8.45
CA GLU A 74 -8.13 -18.87 -9.79
C GLU A 74 -7.06 -18.02 -10.48
N TYR A 75 -7.13 -16.69 -10.33
CA TYR A 75 -6.09 -15.78 -10.84
C TYR A 75 -4.72 -16.08 -10.21
N ALA A 76 -4.68 -16.31 -8.90
CA ALA A 76 -3.44 -16.59 -8.16
C ALA A 76 -2.75 -17.90 -8.59
N LYS A 77 -3.45 -18.83 -9.27
CA LYS A 77 -2.85 -20.04 -9.86
C LYS A 77 -1.99 -19.71 -11.08
N LEU A 78 -2.32 -18.65 -11.81
CA LEU A 78 -1.63 -18.21 -13.02
C LEU A 78 -0.55 -17.18 -12.70
N PHE A 79 -0.89 -16.20 -11.86
CA PHE A 79 0.01 -15.13 -11.45
C PHE A 79 0.19 -15.15 -9.94
N LYS A 80 1.39 -15.53 -9.48
CA LYS A 80 1.69 -15.55 -8.06
C LYS A 80 1.61 -14.15 -7.48
N GLY A 81 1.01 -14.03 -6.29
CA GLY A 81 0.99 -12.77 -5.54
C GLY A 81 2.41 -12.28 -5.29
N SER A 82 2.59 -10.96 -5.40
CA SER A 82 3.89 -10.32 -5.19
C SER A 82 4.31 -10.41 -3.73
N LYS A 83 5.62 -10.39 -3.48
CA LYS A 83 6.13 -10.31 -2.11
C LYS A 83 5.97 -8.88 -1.56
N PRO A 84 5.67 -8.72 -0.26
CA PRO A 84 5.37 -9.77 0.71
C PRO A 84 3.97 -10.38 0.46
N ALA A 85 3.87 -11.71 0.57
CA ALA A 85 2.65 -12.44 0.20
C ALA A 85 1.52 -12.21 1.22
N GLU A 86 1.89 -11.99 2.48
CA GLU A 86 1.02 -11.65 3.58
C GLU A 86 0.34 -10.28 3.41
N GLU A 87 0.90 -9.40 2.58
CA GLU A 87 0.33 -8.07 2.27
C GLU A 87 -0.50 -8.09 0.98
N TRP A 88 -0.67 -9.25 0.35
CA TRP A 88 -1.37 -9.34 -0.94
C TRP A 88 -2.81 -8.83 -0.85
N ASP A 89 -3.59 -9.31 0.12
CA ASP A 89 -4.98 -8.86 0.27
C ASP A 89 -5.06 -7.36 0.62
N ASP A 90 -4.10 -6.84 1.39
CA ASP A 90 -4.03 -5.42 1.73
C ASP A 90 -3.74 -4.54 0.51
N ARG A 91 -2.86 -4.99 -0.39
CA ARG A 91 -2.63 -4.29 -1.68
C ARG A 91 -3.89 -4.32 -2.54
N LEU A 92 -4.62 -5.44 -2.59
CA LEU A 92 -5.90 -5.49 -3.31
C LEU A 92 -6.95 -4.57 -2.71
N LYS A 93 -6.98 -4.46 -1.38
CA LYS A 93 -7.85 -3.52 -0.66
C LYS A 93 -7.48 -2.08 -1.06
N LEU A 94 -6.19 -1.73 -1.03
CA LEU A 94 -5.68 -0.42 -1.43
C LEU A 94 -5.98 -0.09 -2.90
N TYR A 95 -5.73 -1.01 -3.84
CA TYR A 95 -6.05 -0.81 -5.25
C TYR A 95 -7.55 -0.65 -5.49
N GLY A 96 -8.38 -1.40 -4.76
CA GLY A 96 -9.83 -1.26 -4.81
C GLY A 96 -10.32 0.13 -4.36
N VAL A 97 -9.61 0.82 -3.45
CA VAL A 97 -9.97 2.19 -3.01
C VAL A 97 -10.01 3.16 -4.20
N GLY A 98 -9.03 3.10 -5.11
CA GLY A 98 -8.97 3.98 -6.28
C GLY A 98 -10.22 3.86 -7.15
N THR A 99 -10.63 2.63 -7.45
CA THR A 99 -11.83 2.34 -8.24
C THR A 99 -13.11 2.76 -7.51
N LYS A 100 -13.20 2.49 -6.20
CA LYS A 100 -14.35 2.92 -5.38
C LYS A 100 -14.47 4.44 -5.37
N LEU A 101 -13.37 5.16 -5.25
CA LEU A 101 -13.34 6.62 -5.25
C LEU A 101 -13.81 7.18 -6.61
N MET A 102 -13.26 6.65 -7.71
CA MET A 102 -13.67 6.98 -9.09
C MET A 102 -15.17 6.75 -9.32
N TYR A 103 -15.70 5.61 -8.87
CA TYR A 103 -17.13 5.35 -8.98
C TYR A 103 -17.95 6.27 -8.07
N SER A 104 -17.47 6.55 -6.86
CA SER A 104 -18.16 7.38 -5.87
C SER A 104 -18.34 8.85 -6.32
N SER A 105 -17.46 9.34 -7.19
CA SER A 105 -17.54 10.69 -7.76
C SER A 105 -18.38 10.74 -9.03
N ARG A 106 -18.40 9.67 -9.82
CA ARG A 106 -19.07 9.58 -11.13
C ARG A 106 -20.57 9.36 -11.04
N VAL A 107 -21.05 8.56 -10.09
CA VAL A 107 -22.47 8.13 -10.05
C VAL A 107 -23.25 8.73 -8.89
N PRO A 108 -24.55 9.11 -9.07
CA PRO A 108 -25.38 9.66 -7.99
C PRO A 108 -25.52 8.76 -6.76
N LYS A 109 -25.49 7.43 -6.95
CA LYS A 109 -25.54 6.43 -5.86
C LYS A 109 -24.16 6.10 -5.26
N GLY A 110 -23.11 6.75 -5.73
CA GLY A 110 -21.72 6.53 -5.33
C GLY A 110 -21.42 6.91 -3.89
N THR A 111 -22.26 7.73 -3.26
CA THR A 111 -22.19 8.09 -1.84
C THR A 111 -22.21 6.86 -0.91
N LYS A 112 -22.85 5.75 -1.33
CA LYS A 112 -22.90 4.50 -0.55
C LYS A 112 -21.54 3.79 -0.42
N LEU A 113 -20.59 4.08 -1.32
CA LEU A 113 -19.24 3.51 -1.25
C LEU A 113 -18.33 4.27 -0.29
N ARG A 114 -18.65 5.53 0.05
CA ARG A 114 -17.76 6.37 0.88
C ARG A 114 -17.50 5.78 2.28
N PRO A 115 -18.50 5.21 2.99
CA PRO A 115 -18.24 4.50 4.23
C PRO A 115 -17.32 3.28 4.04
N GLN A 116 -17.46 2.55 2.93
CA GLN A 116 -16.59 1.41 2.63
C GLN A 116 -15.14 1.86 2.35
N ILE A 117 -14.97 2.95 1.61
CA ILE A 117 -13.66 3.56 1.34
C ILE A 117 -13.00 3.99 2.65
N LEU A 118 -13.76 4.67 3.53
CA LEU A 118 -13.26 5.10 4.82
C LEU A 118 -12.82 3.91 5.68
N GLN A 119 -13.64 2.85 5.76
CA GLN A 119 -13.30 1.64 6.50
C GLN A 119 -12.04 0.96 5.94
N ASP A 120 -11.94 0.82 4.61
CA ASP A 120 -10.75 0.20 3.99
C ASP A 120 -9.48 0.98 4.32
N LEU A 121 -9.53 2.32 4.26
CA LEU A 121 -8.39 3.18 4.61
C LEU A 121 -8.07 3.13 6.10
N GLN A 122 -9.07 3.10 6.97
CA GLN A 122 -8.87 2.97 8.42
C GLN A 122 -8.17 1.65 8.77
N ASP A 123 -8.61 0.53 8.19
CA ASP A 123 -7.96 -0.78 8.39
C ASP A 123 -6.48 -0.75 7.98
N LEU A 124 -6.18 -0.13 6.83
CA LEU A 124 -4.82 0.00 6.33
C LEU A 124 -3.98 0.94 7.20
N ILE A 125 -4.54 2.06 7.65
CA ILE A 125 -3.87 3.00 8.56
C ILE A 125 -3.62 2.36 9.92
N GLU A 126 -4.55 1.56 10.45
CA GLU A 126 -4.34 0.83 11.70
C GLU A 126 -3.19 -0.17 11.57
N LYS A 127 -3.14 -0.91 10.47
CA LYS A 127 -2.13 -1.94 10.22
C LYS A 127 -0.74 -1.39 9.91
N TYR A 128 -0.66 -0.33 9.09
CA TYR A 128 0.60 0.19 8.55
C TYR A 128 0.97 1.58 9.07
N GLY A 129 0.05 2.30 9.73
CA GLY A 129 0.25 3.69 10.15
C GLY A 129 1.10 3.86 11.41
N GLY A 130 1.64 2.78 11.98
CA GLY A 130 2.56 2.77 13.10
C GLY A 130 3.96 2.27 12.72
N LYS A 131 4.97 3.13 12.91
CA LYS A 131 6.42 2.85 12.81
C LYS A 131 6.98 2.57 11.40
N HIS A 132 7.17 3.65 10.62
CA HIS A 132 8.46 3.82 9.95
C HIS A 132 9.41 4.43 11.00
N ILE A 133 10.16 3.59 11.72
CA ILE A 133 11.41 4.06 12.34
C ILE A 133 12.37 4.16 11.17
N ASP A 134 12.82 5.38 10.86
CA ASP A 134 13.84 5.61 9.86
C ASP A 134 15.04 4.70 10.14
N SER A 135 15.31 3.77 9.23
CA SER A 135 16.56 3.00 9.22
C SER A 135 17.81 3.90 9.05
N ALA A 136 17.63 5.22 8.94
CA ALA A 136 18.67 6.22 8.96
C ALA A 136 19.12 6.65 10.38
N THR A 137 18.46 6.22 11.47
CA THR A 137 18.83 6.66 12.83
C THR A 137 19.74 5.66 13.58
N THR A 138 19.81 4.40 13.16
CA THR A 138 20.63 3.37 13.84
C THR A 138 22.15 3.53 13.61
N GLU A 139 22.59 4.31 12.61
CA GLU A 139 24.03 4.56 12.41
C GLU A 139 24.61 5.71 13.26
N ARG A 140 23.78 6.58 13.86
CA ARG A 140 24.31 7.70 14.67
C ARG A 140 24.53 7.39 16.15
N THR A 141 23.99 6.30 16.68
CA THR A 141 24.16 5.99 18.12
C THR A 141 25.37 5.12 18.43
N ASN A 142 26.04 4.55 17.43
CA ASN A 142 27.23 3.70 17.64
C ASN A 142 28.57 4.44 17.51
N SER A 143 28.57 5.72 17.13
CA SER A 143 29.80 6.53 17.06
C SER A 143 30.04 7.44 18.28
N ALA A 144 29.09 7.52 19.22
CA ALA A 144 29.17 8.43 20.37
C ALA A 144 29.54 7.74 21.71
N ALA A 145 29.87 6.45 21.70
CA ALA A 145 30.14 5.66 22.91
C ALA A 145 31.57 5.09 22.97
N VAL A 146 32.55 5.76 22.34
CA VAL A 146 33.98 5.43 22.48
C VAL A 146 34.77 6.72 22.60
N ASP A 147 34.65 7.42 23.73
CA ASP A 147 35.78 8.05 24.43
C ASP A 147 35.28 8.68 25.74
N ASP A 148 35.35 7.94 26.85
CA ASP A 148 35.76 8.50 28.15
C ASP A 148 35.99 7.36 29.16
N THR A 149 37.13 6.68 29.04
CA THR A 149 37.65 5.89 30.16
C THR A 149 39.16 6.04 30.29
N ALA A 150 39.53 6.72 31.39
CA ALA A 150 40.76 6.63 32.18
C ALA A 150 42.02 7.34 31.67
N VAL A 151 42.56 8.25 32.51
CA VAL A 151 43.82 8.09 33.29
C VAL A 151 43.74 9.09 34.47
N ASP A 152 43.41 8.65 35.69
CA ASP A 152 44.31 8.23 36.78
C ASP A 152 45.32 9.31 37.27
N GLY A 153 45.31 9.56 38.57
CA GLY A 153 46.03 10.66 39.20
C GLY A 153 47.35 10.25 39.82
N THR A 154 48.27 11.21 40.02
CA THR A 154 49.28 11.16 41.08
C THR A 154 49.76 12.55 41.50
N SER A 155 49.89 12.68 42.82
CA SER A 155 50.43 13.76 43.66
C SER A 155 51.80 14.33 43.25
N SER A 156 52.09 15.62 43.51
CA SER A 156 53.08 16.07 44.54
C SER A 156 53.43 17.58 44.49
N ALA A 157 53.62 18.14 45.70
CA ALA A 157 54.54 19.20 46.14
C ALA A 157 54.37 20.70 45.73
N VAL A 158 54.14 21.54 46.77
CA VAL A 158 54.97 22.69 47.26
C VAL A 158 56.01 23.20 46.24
N ILE A 159 56.15 24.49 45.88
CA ILE A 159 56.67 25.66 46.64
C ILE A 159 56.44 26.95 45.80
N GLY A 160 56.20 28.09 46.44
CA GLY A 160 56.20 29.42 45.80
C GLY A 160 55.48 30.46 46.63
#